data_AF-A0A1I2S0G6-F1
#
_entry.id   AF-A0A1I2S0G6-F1
#
_cell.length_a   1.000
_cell.length_b   1.000
_cell.length_c   1.000
_cell.angle_alpha   90.00
_cell.angle_beta   90.00
_cell.angle_gamma   90.00
#
_symmetry.space_group_name_H-M   'P 1'
#
loop_
_entity.id
_entity.type
_entity.pdbx_description
1 polymer ?
#
loop_
_entity_poly.entity_id
_entity_poly.type
_entity_poly.pdbx_seq_one_letter_code
_entity_poly.pdbx_strand_id
1 'polypeptide(L)'
;MTEKNLVSSHHLNRGSYEGIGKWKGVIQGWIVFLAIYLITRIPAVQGAMTGFADWAVADWVKSGVPFIINYWLWLGLPMLIGTVMVWRKKMPFTELRVYPDGIGFVINGRESFVPHEQVYFSYGSMHESLWIGCGVLGISRASHLWQDFSQPDVLENNLQRYANWDIAKYQSK
;
A
#
# COMPACT_ATOMS: atom_id res chain seq x y z
N MET A 1 16.82 29.08 -20.71
CA MET A 1 16.04 27.89 -20.32
C MET A 1 16.92 26.70 -20.64
N THR A 2 17.67 26.20 -19.66
CA THR A 2 18.53 25.03 -19.85
C THR A 2 17.61 23.84 -20.11
N GLU A 3 17.69 23.24 -21.30
CA GLU A 3 17.14 21.91 -21.54
C GLU A 3 17.69 21.00 -20.44
N LYS A 4 16.83 20.64 -19.48
CA LYS A 4 17.18 19.55 -18.58
C LYS A 4 17.26 18.31 -19.46
N ASN A 5 18.47 17.79 -19.66
CA ASN A 5 18.70 16.57 -20.40
C ASN A 5 17.96 15.43 -19.71
N LEU A 6 16.74 15.13 -20.16
CA LEU A 6 15.96 14.00 -19.69
C LEU A 6 16.71 12.72 -20.07
N VAL A 7 17.10 11.92 -19.08
CA VAL A 7 17.77 10.63 -19.31
C VAL A 7 16.73 9.61 -19.77
N SER A 8 15.63 9.49 -19.04
CA SER A 8 14.54 8.58 -19.37
C SER A 8 13.23 8.96 -18.69
N SER A 9 12.12 8.51 -19.26
CA SER A 9 10.76 8.69 -18.75
C SER A 9 10.07 7.34 -18.64
N HIS A 10 9.39 7.12 -17.52
CA HIS A 10 8.76 5.86 -17.18
C HIS A 10 7.36 6.09 -16.62
N HIS A 11 6.35 5.68 -17.39
CA HIS A 11 4.95 5.77 -16.99
C HIS A 11 4.58 4.63 -16.05
N LEU A 12 3.83 4.95 -15.00
CA LEU A 12 3.19 3.95 -14.17
C LEU A 12 1.91 3.45 -14.84
N ASN A 13 1.79 2.13 -14.95
CA ASN A 13 0.60 1.48 -15.43
C ASN A 13 -0.53 1.65 -14.40
N ARG A 14 -1.46 2.55 -14.72
CA ARG A 14 -2.65 2.86 -13.92
C ARG A 14 -3.49 1.62 -13.59
N GLY A 15 -3.58 0.67 -14.53
CA GLY A 15 -4.33 -0.57 -14.32
C GLY A 15 -3.69 -1.50 -13.28
N SER A 16 -2.37 -1.47 -13.13
CA SER A 16 -1.68 -2.27 -12.11
C SER A 16 -1.88 -1.67 -10.71
N TYR A 17 -1.76 -0.35 -10.58
CA TYR A 17 -1.96 0.34 -9.30
C TYR A 17 -3.43 0.34 -8.83
N GLU A 18 -4.39 0.58 -9.73
CA GLU A 18 -5.82 0.52 -9.40
C GLU A 18 -6.36 -0.92 -9.34
N GLY A 19 -5.53 -1.91 -9.70
CA GLY A 19 -5.86 -3.32 -9.79
C GLY A 19 -5.77 -4.09 -8.47
N ILE A 20 -5.53 -5.40 -8.59
CA ILE A 20 -5.62 -6.38 -7.50
C ILE A 20 -4.71 -6.00 -6.32
N GLY A 21 -3.53 -5.41 -6.55
CA GLY A 21 -2.60 -5.04 -5.48
C GLY A 21 -3.18 -4.08 -4.44
N LYS A 22 -3.88 -3.03 -4.89
CA LYS A 22 -4.53 -2.04 -4.01
C LYS A 22 -5.71 -2.63 -3.23
N TRP A 23 -6.42 -3.58 -3.83
CA TRP A 23 -7.64 -4.14 -3.28
C TRP A 23 -7.44 -5.46 -2.52
N LYS A 24 -6.30 -6.15 -2.68
CA LYS A 24 -6.04 -7.48 -2.09
C LYS A 24 -6.28 -7.49 -0.58
N GLY A 25 -5.74 -6.51 0.15
CA GLY A 25 -5.94 -6.40 1.60
C GLY A 25 -7.39 -6.11 1.99
N VAL A 26 -8.09 -5.29 1.20
CA VAL A 26 -9.52 -4.98 1.42
C VAL A 26 -10.37 -6.21 1.18
N ILE A 27 -10.16 -6.92 0.06
CA ILE A 27 -10.86 -8.15 -0.31
C ILE A 27 -10.64 -9.22 0.77
N GLN A 28 -9.39 -9.43 1.18
CA GLN A 28 -9.06 -10.41 2.23
C GLN A 28 -9.78 -10.06 3.55
N GLY A 29 -9.79 -8.79 3.95
CA GLY A 29 -10.53 -8.33 5.14
C GLY A 29 -12.03 -8.61 5.05
N TRP A 30 -12.66 -8.30 3.91
CA TRP A 30 -14.07 -8.61 3.66
C TRP A 30 -14.39 -10.10 3.66
N ILE A 31 -13.53 -10.93 3.07
CA ILE A 31 -13.70 -12.39 3.08
C ILE A 31 -13.68 -12.92 4.52
N VAL A 32 -12.69 -12.52 5.33
CA VAL A 32 -12.60 -12.96 6.73
C VAL A 32 -13.81 -12.48 7.54
N PHE A 33 -14.21 -11.22 7.35
CA PHE A 33 -15.37 -10.65 8.02
C PHE A 33 -16.66 -11.41 7.71
N LEU A 34 -16.89 -11.74 6.43
CA LEU A 34 -18.07 -12.48 6.00
C LEU A 34 -18.02 -13.95 6.44
N ALA A 35 -16.85 -14.58 6.41
CA ALA A 35 -16.69 -15.96 6.87
C ALA A 35 -17.06 -16.10 8.36
N ILE A 36 -16.52 -15.21 9.21
CA ILE A 36 -16.85 -15.20 10.65
C ILE A 36 -18.34 -14.88 10.84
N TYR A 37 -18.89 -13.92 10.09
CA TYR A 37 -20.31 -13.62 10.14
C TYR A 37 -21.18 -14.85 9.85
N LEU A 38 -20.90 -15.57 8.76
CA LEU A 38 -21.69 -16.72 8.35
C LEU A 38 -21.58 -17.88 9.36
N ILE A 39 -20.37 -18.16 9.85
CA ILE A 39 -20.14 -19.21 10.86
C ILE A 39 -20.89 -18.89 12.16
N THR A 40 -20.86 -17.63 12.60
CA THR A 40 -21.56 -17.18 13.82
C THR A 40 -23.08 -17.09 13.68
N ARG A 41 -23.64 -17.35 12.48
CA ARG A 41 -25.09 -17.53 12.28
C ARG A 41 -25.57 -18.98 12.40
N ILE A 42 -24.66 -19.93 12.51
CA ILE A 42 -25.02 -21.34 12.69
C ILE A 42 -25.49 -21.54 14.14
N PRO A 43 -26.72 -22.06 14.39
CA PRO A 43 -27.25 -22.19 15.76
C PRO A 43 -26.38 -23.03 16.69
N ALA A 44 -25.78 -24.12 16.19
CA ALA A 44 -24.86 -24.97 16.96
C ALA A 44 -23.60 -24.21 17.39
N VAL A 45 -23.08 -23.33 16.53
CA VAL A 45 -21.90 -22.50 16.83
C VAL A 45 -22.27 -21.42 17.85
N GLN A 46 -23.42 -20.77 17.70
CA GLN A 46 -23.91 -19.80 18.67
C GLN A 46 -24.07 -20.43 20.06
N GLY A 47 -24.67 -21.61 20.14
CA GLY A 47 -24.83 -22.35 21.39
C GLY A 47 -23.49 -22.73 22.04
N ALA A 48 -22.50 -23.14 21.25
CA ALA A 48 -21.15 -23.41 21.75
C ALA A 48 -20.45 -22.14 22.25
N MET A 49 -20.60 -21.02 21.54
CA MET A 49 -20.01 -19.74 21.92
C MET A 49 -20.63 -19.21 23.22
N THR A 50 -21.96 -19.26 23.36
CA THR A 50 -22.64 -18.82 24.59
C THR A 50 -22.28 -19.73 25.77
N GLY A 51 -22.24 -21.05 25.56
CA GLY A 51 -21.81 -21.99 26.60
C GLY A 51 -20.36 -21.76 27.05
N PHE A 52 -19.47 -21.40 26.12
CA PHE A 52 -18.11 -20.98 26.46
C PHE A 52 -18.08 -19.66 27.25
N ALA A 53 -18.88 -18.66 26.83
CA ALA A 53 -18.96 -17.38 27.51
C ALA A 53 -19.45 -17.52 28.95
N ASP A 54 -20.44 -18.38 29.19
CA ASP A 54 -21.00 -18.64 30.52
C ASP A 54 -19.98 -19.28 31.46
N TRP A 55 -19.08 -20.11 30.93
CA TRP A 55 -18.00 -20.75 31.70
C TRP A 55 -16.75 -19.86 31.86
N ALA A 56 -16.56 -18.86 31.01
CA ALA A 56 -15.39 -18.01 31.05
C ALA A 56 -15.36 -17.12 32.31
N VAL A 57 -14.22 -17.03 32.98
CA VAL A 57 -14.03 -16.12 34.13
C VAL A 57 -13.89 -14.66 33.68
N ALA A 58 -13.42 -14.43 32.45
CA ALA A 58 -13.11 -13.11 31.95
C ALA A 58 -14.36 -12.35 31.44
N ASP A 59 -14.64 -11.18 32.02
CA ASP A 59 -15.81 -10.36 31.70
C ASP A 59 -15.83 -9.84 30.25
N TRP A 60 -14.67 -9.67 29.64
CA TRP A 60 -14.57 -9.30 28.22
C TRP A 60 -15.06 -10.43 27.29
N VAL A 61 -14.98 -11.69 27.72
CA VAL A 61 -15.51 -12.84 26.96
C VAL A 61 -17.03 -12.89 27.09
N LYS A 62 -17.54 -12.72 28.31
CA LYS A 62 -18.99 -12.67 28.61
C LYS A 62 -19.71 -11.58 27.86
N SER A 63 -19.09 -10.41 27.70
CA SER A 63 -19.64 -9.29 26.93
C SER A 63 -19.32 -9.38 25.43
N GLY A 64 -18.17 -9.93 25.07
CA GLY A 64 -17.71 -10.04 23.67
C GLY A 64 -18.50 -11.05 22.84
N VAL A 65 -18.90 -12.19 23.40
CA VAL A 65 -19.66 -13.21 22.65
C VAL A 65 -21.05 -12.73 22.23
N PRO A 66 -21.91 -12.17 23.12
CA PRO A 66 -23.17 -11.56 22.72
C PRO A 66 -22.99 -10.40 21.74
N PHE A 67 -21.88 -9.66 21.85
CA PHE A 67 -21.54 -8.61 20.91
C PHE A 67 -21.29 -9.16 19.50
N ILE A 68 -20.47 -10.21 19.38
CA ILE A 68 -20.19 -10.88 18.10
C ILE A 68 -21.47 -11.48 17.50
N ILE A 69 -22.35 -12.07 18.30
CA ILE A 69 -23.58 -12.69 17.77
C ILE A 69 -24.59 -11.65 17.27
N ASN A 70 -24.78 -10.56 18.02
CA ASN A 70 -25.89 -9.63 17.78
C ASN A 70 -25.47 -8.37 17.03
N TYR A 71 -24.21 -7.92 17.21
CA TYR A 71 -23.74 -6.62 16.76
C TYR A 71 -22.58 -6.71 15.77
N TRP A 72 -22.23 -7.89 15.23
CA TRP A 72 -21.15 -8.06 14.24
C TRP A 72 -21.20 -7.06 13.07
N LEU A 73 -22.41 -6.77 12.56
CA LEU A 73 -22.59 -5.85 11.44
C LEU A 73 -22.11 -4.43 11.75
N TRP A 74 -22.07 -4.02 13.02
CA TRP A 74 -21.51 -2.73 13.43
C TRP A 74 -20.00 -2.65 13.21
N LEU A 75 -19.29 -3.78 13.27
CA LEU A 75 -17.88 -3.86 12.88
C LEU A 75 -17.69 -3.68 11.35
N GLY A 76 -18.76 -3.76 10.57
CA GLY A 76 -18.76 -3.44 9.14
C GLY A 76 -18.55 -1.94 8.86
N LEU A 77 -18.91 -1.04 9.78
CA LEU A 77 -18.73 0.40 9.61
C LEU A 77 -17.25 0.81 9.47
N PRO A 78 -16.33 0.44 10.39
CA PRO A 78 -14.91 0.74 10.21
C PRO A 78 -14.31 0.06 8.98
N MET A 79 -14.79 -1.14 8.61
CA MET A 79 -14.39 -1.82 7.37
C MET A 79 -14.79 -1.03 6.11
N LEU A 80 -16.00 -0.49 6.08
CA LEU A 80 -16.48 0.38 5.00
C LEU A 80 -15.68 1.67 4.94
N ILE A 81 -15.40 2.31 6.08
CA ILE A 81 -14.56 3.52 6.14
C ILE A 81 -13.17 3.21 5.57
N GLY A 82 -12.53 2.13 6.02
CA GLY A 82 -11.23 1.70 5.50
C GLY A 82 -11.25 1.42 3.99
N THR A 83 -12.32 0.78 3.50
CA THR A 83 -12.56 0.52 2.07
C THR A 83 -12.63 1.82 1.27
N VAL A 84 -13.38 2.81 1.74
CA VAL A 84 -13.51 4.12 1.09
C VAL A 84 -12.18 4.88 1.14
N MET A 85 -11.43 4.81 2.24
CA MET A 85 -10.10 5.42 2.35
C MET A 85 -9.15 4.82 1.32
N VAL A 86 -9.11 3.49 1.18
CA VAL A 86 -8.30 2.81 0.15
C VAL A 86 -8.77 3.22 -1.24
N TRP A 87 -10.08 3.24 -1.51
CA TRP A 87 -10.61 3.66 -2.79
C TRP A 87 -10.15 5.07 -3.18
N ARG A 88 -10.21 6.02 -2.23
CA ARG A 88 -9.79 7.42 -2.40
C ARG A 88 -8.27 7.62 -2.51
N LYS A 89 -7.43 6.63 -2.17
CA LYS A 89 -5.98 6.73 -2.39
C LYS A 89 -5.70 6.82 -3.89
N LYS A 90 -5.35 8.02 -4.34
CA LYS A 90 -4.85 8.27 -5.69
C LYS A 90 -3.40 7.82 -5.78
N MET A 91 -2.97 7.50 -7.00
CA MET A 91 -1.55 7.32 -7.27
C MET A 91 -0.78 8.59 -6.85
N PRO A 92 0.37 8.44 -6.18
CA PRO A 92 1.18 9.58 -5.79
C PRO A 92 1.76 10.33 -7.00
N PHE A 93 2.03 9.62 -8.10
CA PHE A 93 2.51 10.18 -9.37
C PHE A 93 2.14 9.23 -10.52
N THR A 94 2.12 9.74 -11.75
CA THR A 94 1.77 8.98 -12.97
C THR A 94 2.98 8.61 -13.81
N GLU A 95 4.08 9.34 -13.66
CA GLU A 95 5.30 9.15 -14.46
C GLU A 95 6.51 9.56 -13.61
N LEU A 96 7.57 8.76 -13.72
CA LEU A 96 8.87 9.01 -13.14
C LEU A 96 9.84 9.39 -14.27
N ARG A 97 10.46 10.56 -14.15
CA ARG A 97 11.46 11.07 -15.08
C ARG A 97 12.81 11.10 -14.40
N VAL A 98 13.81 10.51 -15.03
CA VAL A 98 15.18 10.50 -14.52
C VAL A 98 15.96 11.60 -15.21
N TYR A 99 16.59 12.45 -14.42
CA TYR A 99 17.52 13.48 -14.87
C TYR A 99 18.91 13.23 -14.24
N PRO A 100 19.99 13.79 -14.81
CA PRO A 100 21.31 13.68 -14.22
C PRO A 100 21.40 14.32 -12.84
N ASP A 101 20.63 15.38 -12.61
CA ASP A 101 20.65 16.22 -11.40
C ASP A 101 19.47 15.97 -10.45
N GLY A 102 18.51 15.12 -10.82
CA GLY A 102 17.38 14.79 -9.96
C GLY A 102 16.35 13.87 -10.59
N ILE A 103 15.18 13.81 -9.95
CA ILE A 103 14.05 13.01 -10.38
C ILE A 103 12.83 13.93 -10.57
N GLY A 104 12.18 13.82 -11.72
CA GLY A 104 10.90 14.44 -11.99
C GLY A 104 9.76 13.50 -11.66
N PHE A 105 8.81 13.95 -10.85
CA PHE A 105 7.55 13.26 -10.60
C PHE A 105 6.43 13.99 -11.34
N VAL A 106 5.75 13.32 -12.28
CA VAL A 106 4.56 13.91 -12.92
C VAL A 106 3.35 13.62 -12.05
N ILE A 107 2.77 14.68 -11.50
CA ILE A 107 1.60 14.62 -10.62
C ILE A 107 0.49 15.44 -11.29
N ASN A 108 -0.62 14.80 -11.63
CA ASN A 108 -1.76 15.43 -12.34
C ASN A 108 -1.34 16.18 -13.62
N GLY A 109 -0.39 15.62 -14.39
CA GLY A 109 0.09 16.21 -15.65
C GLY A 109 1.09 17.36 -15.49
N ARG A 110 1.48 17.70 -14.25
CA ARG A 110 2.55 18.68 -13.97
C ARG A 110 3.77 17.97 -13.42
N GLU A 111 4.93 18.30 -13.96
CA GLU A 111 6.20 17.78 -13.46
C GLU A 111 6.64 18.56 -12.22
N SER A 112 6.95 17.84 -11.15
CA SER A 112 7.62 18.34 -9.96
C SER A 112 9.02 17.74 -9.90
N PHE A 113 10.03 18.54 -10.22
CA PHE A 113 11.43 18.13 -10.15
C PHE A 113 11.94 18.19 -8.71
N VAL A 114 12.66 17.16 -8.30
CA VAL A 114 13.25 17.03 -6.96
C VAL A 114 14.71 16.59 -7.10
N PRO A 115 15.66 17.27 -6.44
CA PRO A 115 17.06 16.84 -6.43
C PRO A 115 17.23 15.43 -5.82
N HIS A 116 18.23 14.66 -6.29
CA HIS A 116 18.47 13.28 -5.83
C HIS A 116 18.64 13.14 -4.31
N GLU A 117 19.18 14.17 -3.64
CA GLU A 117 19.37 14.18 -2.17
C GLU A 117 18.05 14.08 -1.39
N GLN A 118 16.94 14.48 -2.01
CA GLN A 118 15.61 14.53 -1.39
C GLN A 118 14.70 13.38 -1.84
N VAL A 119 15.21 12.47 -2.68
CA VAL A 119 14.51 11.29 -3.16
C VAL A 119 15.25 10.04 -2.74
N TYR A 120 14.54 9.15 -2.06
CA TYR A 120 15.08 7.91 -1.53
C TYR A 120 14.60 6.73 -2.37
N PHE A 121 15.54 5.91 -2.81
CA PHE A 121 15.25 4.65 -3.50
C PHE A 121 15.78 3.47 -2.71
N SER A 122 15.02 2.37 -2.70
CA SER A 122 15.44 1.11 -2.10
C SER A 122 14.81 -0.07 -2.83
N TYR A 123 15.53 -1.19 -2.88
CA TYR A 123 14.99 -2.43 -3.39
C TYR A 123 14.04 -3.05 -2.37
N GLY A 124 12.87 -3.49 -2.83
CA GLY A 124 11.95 -4.27 -2.03
C GLY A 124 12.38 -5.74 -1.93
N SER A 125 11.52 -6.55 -1.30
CA SER A 125 11.76 -7.98 -1.15
C SER A 125 12.11 -8.63 -2.49
N MET A 126 13.20 -9.41 -2.51
CA MET A 126 13.69 -10.14 -3.69
C MET A 126 14.02 -9.27 -4.92
N HIS A 127 14.23 -7.95 -4.75
CA HIS A 127 14.48 -7.00 -5.86
C HIS A 127 13.35 -6.93 -6.90
N GLU A 128 12.18 -7.50 -6.63
CA GLU A 128 11.03 -7.47 -7.55
C GLU A 128 10.26 -6.13 -7.53
N SER A 129 10.57 -5.28 -6.55
CA SER A 129 9.92 -4.00 -6.36
C SER A 129 10.91 -2.87 -6.07
N LEU A 130 10.51 -1.67 -6.44
CA LEU A 130 11.16 -0.40 -6.19
C LEU A 130 10.39 0.36 -5.11
N TRP A 131 11.08 0.72 -4.05
CA TRP A 131 10.59 1.64 -3.03
C TRP A 131 11.04 3.04 -3.38
N ILE A 132 10.09 3.96 -3.42
CA ILE A 132 10.36 5.37 -3.67
C ILE A 132 9.80 6.18 -2.51
N GLY A 133 10.64 7.04 -1.93
CA GLY A 133 10.24 7.99 -0.90
C GLY A 133 10.67 9.39 -1.28
N CYS A 134 9.74 10.34 -1.25
CA CYS A 134 10.05 11.76 -1.42
C CYS A 134 9.24 12.57 -0.39
N GLY A 135 9.91 13.00 0.68
CA GLY A 135 9.26 13.72 1.78
C GLY A 135 8.68 15.07 1.33
N VAL A 136 9.37 15.77 0.41
CA VAL A 136 8.98 17.10 -0.09
C VAL A 136 7.67 17.06 -0.87
N LEU A 137 7.42 15.96 -1.61
CA LEU A 137 6.18 15.77 -2.37
C LEU A 137 5.14 14.94 -1.60
N GLY A 138 5.39 14.58 -0.33
CA GLY A 138 4.51 13.73 0.45
C GLY A 138 4.34 12.32 -0.15
N ILE A 139 5.26 11.88 -1.00
CA ILE A 139 5.25 10.53 -1.59
C ILE A 139 5.76 9.58 -0.52
N SER A 140 4.81 9.02 0.23
CA SER A 140 5.09 8.06 1.29
C SER A 140 5.49 6.71 0.68
N ARG A 141 6.63 6.18 1.14
CA ARG A 141 7.21 4.83 0.91
C ARG A 141 6.20 3.79 0.39
N ALA A 142 5.90 3.83 -0.91
CA ALA A 142 5.06 2.85 -1.57
C ALA A 142 5.98 1.92 -2.36
N SER A 143 5.79 0.61 -2.19
CA SER A 143 6.46 -0.40 -3.00
C SER A 143 5.75 -0.48 -4.35
N HIS A 144 6.48 -0.25 -5.43
CA HIS A 144 6.00 -0.39 -6.80
C HIS A 144 6.68 -1.60 -7.43
N LEU A 145 5.95 -2.50 -8.08
CA LEU A 145 6.62 -3.57 -8.82
C LEU A 145 7.33 -2.96 -10.02
N TRP A 146 8.50 -3.49 -10.39
CA TRP A 146 9.19 -2.99 -11.58
C TRP A 146 8.29 -3.08 -12.82
N GLN A 147 7.54 -4.18 -12.95
CA GLN A 147 6.58 -4.42 -14.02
C GLN A 147 5.45 -3.39 -14.10
N ASP A 148 5.24 -2.59 -13.05
CA ASP A 148 4.25 -1.49 -13.08
C ASP A 148 4.74 -0.31 -13.90
N PHE A 149 6.04 -0.21 -14.20
CA PHE A 149 6.62 0.86 -15.01
C PHE A 149 6.76 0.47 -16.47
N SER A 150 6.60 1.43 -17.37
CA SER A 150 7.00 1.27 -18.76
C SER A 150 8.53 1.14 -18.85
N GLN A 151 9.01 0.08 -19.52
CA GLN A 151 10.45 -0.19 -19.69
C GLN A 151 11.18 -0.36 -18.34
N PRO A 152 10.82 -1.40 -17.55
CA PRO A 152 11.38 -1.63 -16.22
C PRO A 152 12.91 -1.75 -16.22
N ASP A 153 13.47 -2.48 -17.18
CA ASP A 153 14.91 -2.72 -17.26
C ASP A 153 15.70 -1.43 -17.52
N VAL A 154 15.14 -0.52 -18.34
CA VAL A 154 15.73 0.79 -18.62
C VAL A 154 15.65 1.68 -17.38
N LEU A 155 14.52 1.64 -16.66
CA LEU A 155 14.35 2.39 -15.42
C LEU A 155 15.38 1.94 -14.37
N GLU A 156 15.50 0.63 -14.14
CA GLU A 156 16.43 0.10 -13.17
C GLU A 156 17.87 0.51 -13.48
N ASN A 157 18.32 0.31 -14.72
CA ASN A 157 19.66 0.69 -15.16
C ASN A 157 19.95 2.18 -14.98
N ASN A 158 18.97 3.05 -15.28
CA ASN A 158 19.15 4.49 -15.14
C ASN A 158 19.09 4.94 -13.67
N LEU A 159 18.22 4.34 -12.86
CA LEU A 159 18.23 4.61 -11.43
C LEU A 159 19.56 4.16 -10.81
N GLN A 160 20.10 2.99 -11.15
CA GLN A 160 21.42 2.54 -10.68
C GLN A 160 22.55 3.55 -10.98
N ARG A 161 22.45 4.28 -12.09
CA ARG A 161 23.46 5.26 -12.52
C ARG A 161 23.29 6.63 -11.90
N TYR A 162 22.04 7.10 -11.73
CA TYR A 162 21.76 8.49 -11.40
C TYR A 162 21.09 8.68 -10.04
N ALA A 163 20.42 7.66 -9.50
CA ALA A 163 19.62 7.81 -8.29
C ALA A 163 20.46 7.62 -7.02
N ASN A 164 19.98 8.24 -5.94
CA ASN A 164 20.54 8.04 -4.62
C ASN A 164 20.01 6.73 -4.00
N TRP A 165 20.76 5.64 -4.22
CA TRP A 165 20.56 4.37 -3.52
C TRP A 165 21.25 4.47 -2.17
N ASP A 166 20.52 4.86 -1.14
CA ASP A 166 21.04 4.96 0.22
C ASP A 166 21.25 3.55 0.81
N ILE A 167 22.28 2.84 0.34
CA ILE A 167 22.75 1.55 0.89
C ILE A 167 23.48 1.79 2.23
N ALA A 168 24.00 3.01 2.46
CA ALA A 168 24.82 3.35 3.62
C ALA A 168 24.04 3.69 4.89
N LYS A 169 22.79 4.17 4.83
CA LYS A 169 21.93 4.30 6.04
C LYS A 169 21.35 2.98 6.57
N TYR A 170 21.50 1.87 5.84
CA TYR A 170 21.12 0.55 6.31
C TYR A 170 22.29 -0.23 6.95
N GLN A 171 23.47 0.39 7.07
CA GLN A 171 24.57 -0.09 7.92
C GLN A 171 24.88 0.89 9.06
N SER A 172 23.90 1.14 9.93
CA SER A 172 24.12 1.57 11.32
C SER A 172 22.81 1.37 12.09
N LYS A 173 22.68 0.62 13.17
CA LYS A 173 23.60 -0.04 14.11
C LYS A 173 22.94 -1.34 14.55
#